data_AF-A0A939SW59-F1
#
_entry.id   AF-A0A939SW59-F1
#
_cell.length_a   1.000
_cell.length_b   1.000
_cell.length_c   1.000
_cell.angle_alpha   90.00
_cell.angle_beta   90.00
_cell.angle_gamma   90.00
#
_symmetry.space_group_name_H-M   'P 1'
#
loop_
_entity.id
_entity.type
_entity.pdbx_description
1 polymer ?
#
loop_
_entity_poly.entity_id
_entity_poly.type
_entity_poly.pdbx_seq_one_letter_code
_entity_poly.pdbx_strand_id
1 'polypeptide(L)' 'MFTAPVQASEVTVGQICKAASAAMFGRDHKIMQLDKVESGIAYVHYIRQNDGTVGQ' A
#
# COMPACT_ATOMS: atom_id res chain seq x y z
N MET A 1 -22.73 -8.76 9.32
CA MET A 1 -21.61 -9.50 8.70
C MET A 1 -20.39 -9.26 9.56
N PHE A 2 -19.94 -10.24 10.33
CA PHE A 2 -18.75 -10.11 11.16
C PHE A 2 -17.57 -10.63 10.35
N THR A 3 -16.79 -9.70 9.82
CA THR A 3 -15.49 -10.01 9.22
C THR A 3 -14.60 -10.60 10.33
N ALA A 4 -13.97 -11.75 10.04
CA ALA A 4 -13.14 -12.46 10.99
C ALA A 4 -11.94 -11.59 11.42
N PRO A 5 -11.41 -11.76 12.65
CA PRO A 5 -10.32 -10.93 13.17
C PRO A 5 -9.06 -10.95 12.30
N VAL A 6 -8.86 -12.02 11.52
CA VAL A 6 -7.75 -12.12 10.57
C VAL A 6 -7.86 -11.10 9.43
N GLN A 7 -9.04 -10.93 8.83
CA GLN A 7 -9.27 -9.94 7.76
C GLN A 7 -9.18 -8.51 8.31
N ALA A 8 -9.68 -8.27 9.52
CA ALA A 8 -9.56 -6.96 10.17
C ALA A 8 -8.09 -6.60 10.50
N SER A 9 -7.29 -7.60 10.86
CA SER A 9 -5.84 -7.46 11.09
C SER A 9 -5.08 -7.19 9.80
N GLU A 10 -5.44 -7.86 8.70
CA GLU A 10 -4.80 -7.64 7.39
C GLU A 10 -5.12 -6.25 6.83
N VAL A 11 -6.37 -5.78 6.96
CA VAL A 11 -6.77 -4.42 6.56
C VAL A 11 -5.98 -3.36 7.34
N THR A 12 -5.75 -3.58 8.64
CA THR A 12 -4.97 -2.65 9.47
C THR A 12 -3.49 -2.64 9.12
N VAL A 13 -2.87 -3.81 8.90
CA VAL A 13 -1.45 -3.89 8.49
C VAL A 13 -1.23 -3.22 7.14
N GLY A 14 -2.08 -3.49 6.15
CA GLY A 14 -1.96 -2.91 4.82
C GLY A 14 -2.00 -1.38 4.80
N GLN A 15 -2.93 -0.78 5.56
CA GLN A 15 -3.07 0.67 5.66
C GLN A 15 -1.90 1.33 6.41
N ILE A 16 -1.46 0.71 7.52
CA ILE A 16 -0.33 1.21 8.32
C ILE A 16 0.95 1.18 7.47
N CYS A 17 1.27 0.04 6.85
CA CYS A 17 2.45 -0.09 6.01
C CYS A 17 2.42 0.86 4.82
N LYS A 18 1.25 1.07 4.21
CA LYS A 18 1.07 2.04 3.12
C LYS A 18 1.41 3.46 3.57
N ALA A 19 0.89 3.90 4.72
CA ALA A 19 1.15 5.23 5.26
C ALA A 19 2.61 5.39 5.71
N ALA A 20 3.17 4.38 6.37
CA ALA A 20 4.56 4.37 6.82
C ALA A 20 5.54 4.45 5.64
N SER A 21 5.31 3.65 4.59
CA SER A 21 6.09 3.73 3.34
C SER A 21 5.98 5.11 2.71
N ALA A 22 4.79 5.70 2.62
CA ALA A 22 4.61 7.06 2.11
C ALA A 22 5.47 8.08 2.88
N ALA A 23 5.44 8.02 4.21
CA ALA A 23 6.25 8.89 5.07
C ALA A 23 7.76 8.67 4.88
N MET A 24 8.21 7.41 4.84
CA MET A 24 9.64 7.06 4.65
C MET A 24 10.18 7.57 3.30
N PHE A 25 9.36 7.56 2.26
CA PHE A 25 9.76 8.04 0.92
C PHE A 25 9.47 9.54 0.68
N GLY A 26 8.94 10.26 1.68
CA GLY A 26 8.56 11.67 1.52
C GLY A 26 7.47 11.89 0.47
N ARG A 27 6.57 10.92 0.32
CA ARG A 27 5.51 10.88 -0.68
C ARG A 27 4.13 10.94 -0.05
N ASP A 28 3.13 11.33 -0.85
CA ASP A 28 1.73 11.24 -0.45
C ASP A 28 1.27 9.77 -0.43
N HIS A 29 0.60 9.34 0.63
CA HIS A 29 0.05 7.99 0.72
C HIS A 29 -1.01 7.71 -0.35
N LYS A 30 -1.58 8.74 -0.98
CA LYS A 30 -2.52 8.61 -2.12
C LYS A 30 -1.86 8.04 -3.38
N ILE A 31 -0.55 8.25 -3.57
CA ILE A 31 0.19 7.67 -4.70
C ILE A 31 0.81 6.31 -4.38
N MET A 32 0.68 5.85 -3.14
CA MET A 32 0.98 4.47 -2.77
C MET A 32 -0.24 3.58 -3.08
N GLN A 33 -0.01 2.33 -3.43
CA GLN A 33 -1.03 1.27 -3.53
C GLN A 33 -0.58 0.05 -2.73
N LEU A 34 -1.55 -0.64 -2.17
CA LEU A 34 -1.37 -1.91 -1.47
C LEU A 34 -1.81 -3.01 -2.44
N ASP A 35 -0.89 -3.86 -2.88
CA ASP A 35 -1.19 -4.96 -3.80
C ASP A 35 -1.84 -6.13 -3.08
N LYS A 36 -1.19 -6.57 -1.99
CA LYS A 36 -1.65 -7.69 -1.18
C LYS A 36 -1.08 -7.62 0.23
N VAL A 37 -1.77 -8.29 1.14
CA VAL A 37 -1.27 -8.63 2.47
C VAL A 37 -1.24 -10.15 2.54
N GLU A 38 -0.09 -10.72 2.87
CA GLU A 38 0.10 -12.16 2.95
C GLU A 38 0.96 -12.50 4.17
N SER A 39 0.46 -13.38 5.05
CA SER A 39 1.20 -13.79 6.25
C SER A 39 1.70 -12.63 7.12
N GLY A 40 0.94 -11.52 7.19
CA GLY A 40 1.31 -10.31 7.93
C GLY A 40 2.29 -9.37 7.20
N ILE A 41 2.60 -9.62 5.94
CA ILE A 41 3.47 -8.78 5.11
C ILE A 41 2.61 -8.00 4.11
N ALA A 42 2.72 -6.67 4.14
CA ALA A 42 2.07 -5.79 3.18
C ALA A 42 3.02 -5.45 2.02
N TYR A 43 2.59 -5.77 0.80
CA TYR A 43 3.29 -5.41 -0.43
C TYR A 43 2.72 -4.07 -0.92
N VAL A 44 3.54 -3.02 -0.87
CA VAL A 44 3.16 -1.65 -1.21
C VAL A 44 4.07 -1.14 -2.33
N HIS A 45 3.49 -0.64 -3.41
CA HIS A 45 4.22 0.07 -4.45
C HIS A 45 3.73 1.52 -4.56
N TYR A 46 4.56 2.41 -5.14
CA TYR A 46 4.10 3.75 -5.50
C TYR A 46 3.90 3.83 -7.00
N ILE A 47 2.85 4.52 -7.42
CA ILE A 47 2.58 4.81 -8.82
C ILE A 47 3.35 6.08 -9.17
N ARG A 48 4.35 5.96 -10.04
CA ARG A 48 4.92 7.14 -10.69
C ARG A 48 3.93 7.66 -11.70
N GLN A 49 3.53 8.92 -11.57
CA GLN A 49 2.72 9.59 -12.60
C GLN A 49 3.43 9.67 -13.97
N ASN A 50 4.73 9.38 -14.04
CA ASN A 50 5.56 9.55 -15.24
C ASN A 50 6.14 8.26 -15.84
N ASP A 51 5.80 7.06 -15.34
CA ASP A 51 6.26 5.80 -15.95
C ASP A 51 5.48 5.42 -17.24
N GLY A 52 4.59 6.31 -17.72
CA GLY A 52 3.92 6.22 -19.02
C GLY A 52 4.45 7.18 -20.09
N THR A 53 5.52 7.94 -19.81
CA THR A 53 6.05 8.98 -20.72
C THR A 53 7.57 8.86 -20.93
N VAL A 54 8.03 7.67 -21.31
CA VAL A 54 9.33 7.53 -21.98
C VAL A 54 9.13 6.71 -23.25
N GLY A 55 8.80 7.42 -24.33
CA GLY A 55 8.48 6.84 -25.64
C GLY A 55 7.96 7.87 -26.63
N GLN A 56 8.68 8.98 -26.80
CA GLN A 56 8.75 9.77 -28.04
C GLN A 56 10.22 10.05 -28.32
#